data_AF-A0A7C7W560-F1
#
_entry.id   AF-A0A7C7W560-F1
#
_cell.length_a   1.000
_cell.length_b   1.000
_cell.length_c   1.000
_cell.angle_alpha   90.00
_cell.angle_beta   90.00
_cell.angle_gamma   90.00
#
_symmetry.space_group_name_H-M   'P 1'
#
loop_
_entity.id
_entity.type
_entity.pdbx_description
1 polymer ?
#
loop_
_entity_poly.entity_id
_entity_poly.type
_entity_poly.pdbx_seq_one_letter_code
_entity_poly.pdbx_strand_id
1 'polypeptide(L)'
;MIAKKAFPLEDIIKRFIHEREIPEGWKPTCTTRDLYAELSEPIVKKAVEWQDDTGRIIDPILEVETSTATPRFVGALGFLIREGRCLDLVDVCAKSMTVASKDLYNASKRPVSGPEFYVKELIVGYLALKDKVKKSLVDMWEHRLGDYDPEKTYAAVFSKMNPDKVRNVCTFALAGEGLKLYYGLSENAEFIERYLGHQLQ
;
A
#
# COMPACT_ATOMS: atom_id res chain seq x y z
N MET A 1 18.84 0.28 -17.10
CA MET A 1 19.24 -0.29 -15.79
C MET A 1 19.78 0.84 -14.94
N ILE A 2 19.04 1.27 -13.92
CA ILE A 2 19.56 2.24 -12.94
C ILE A 2 20.55 1.45 -12.06
N ALA A 3 21.82 1.85 -12.05
CA ALA A 3 22.80 1.25 -11.16
C ALA A 3 22.29 1.40 -9.71
N LYS A 4 22.18 0.28 -8.99
CA LYS A 4 21.87 0.30 -7.54
C LYS A 4 22.99 1.03 -6.83
N LYS A 5 22.85 2.34 -6.65
CA LYS A 5 23.72 3.12 -5.77
C LYS A 5 23.53 2.53 -4.37
N ALA A 6 24.64 2.20 -3.70
CA ALA A 6 24.58 1.70 -2.33
C ALA A 6 23.80 2.69 -1.47
N PHE A 7 22.93 2.18 -0.58
CA PHE A 7 22.16 3.02 0.32
C PHE A 7 23.12 3.88 1.15
N PRO A 8 22.99 5.22 1.19
CA PRO A 8 23.99 6.10 1.81
C PRO A 8 24.28 5.83 3.29
N LEU A 9 23.37 5.17 4.00
CA LEU A 9 23.53 4.83 5.42
C LEU A 9 23.82 3.34 5.67
N GLU A 10 24.13 2.56 4.63
CA GLU A 10 24.40 1.12 4.73
C GLU A 10 25.45 0.79 5.80
N ASP A 11 26.57 1.52 5.80
CA ASP A 11 27.66 1.28 6.75
C ASP A 11 27.30 1.69 8.19
N ILE A 12 26.48 2.74 8.33
CA ILE A 12 25.98 3.19 9.64
C ILE A 12 25.04 2.14 10.22
N ILE A 13 24.13 1.57 9.42
CA ILE A 13 23.22 0.51 9.85
C ILE A 13 24.00 -0.74 10.24
N LYS A 14 24.97 -1.17 9.43
CA LYS A 14 25.82 -2.33 9.75
C LYS A 14 26.56 -2.14 11.06
N ARG A 15 27.16 -0.96 11.25
CA ARG A 15 27.85 -0.61 12.48
C ARG A 15 26.90 -0.65 13.67
N PHE A 16 25.73 -0.02 13.58
CA PHE A 16 24.73 -0.05 14.64
C PHE A 16 24.28 -1.47 14.99
N ILE A 17 24.00 -2.32 14.00
CA ILE A 17 23.60 -3.71 14.24
C ILE A 17 24.72 -4.51 14.92
N HIS A 18 25.98 -4.24 14.58
CA HIS A 18 27.13 -4.94 15.14
C HIS A 18 27.50 -4.46 16.55
N GLU A 19 27.47 -3.14 16.77
CA GLU A 19 27.90 -2.47 18.00
C GLU A 19 26.76 -2.28 19.01
N ARG A 20 25.52 -2.71 18.69
CA ARG A 20 24.39 -2.53 19.60
C ARG A 20 24.65 -3.22 20.94
N GLU A 21 24.47 -2.47 22.01
CA GLU A 21 24.35 -3.06 23.34
C GLU A 21 23.02 -3.80 23.43
N ILE A 22 23.09 -5.10 23.67
CA ILE A 22 21.92 -5.91 23.96
C ILE A 22 21.62 -5.74 25.45
N PRO A 23 20.45 -5.23 25.84
CA PRO A 23 20.11 -5.03 27.25
C PRO A 23 20.24 -6.32 28.06
N GLU A 24 20.65 -6.20 29.31
CA GLU A 24 20.71 -7.34 30.22
C GLU A 24 19.32 -7.99 30.35
N GLY A 25 19.25 -9.31 30.19
CA GLY A 25 17.99 -10.06 30.23
C GLY A 25 17.19 -10.07 28.92
N TRP A 26 17.69 -9.45 27.85
CA TRP A 26 17.08 -9.58 26.52
C TRP A 26 17.08 -11.04 26.05
N LYS A 27 15.93 -11.50 25.52
CA LYS A 27 15.77 -12.83 24.92
C LYS A 27 15.02 -12.71 23.60
N PRO A 28 15.41 -13.45 22.55
CA PRO A 28 14.60 -13.57 21.34
C PRO A 28 13.22 -14.12 21.70
N THR A 29 12.18 -13.60 21.07
CA THR A 29 10.81 -14.10 21.23
C THR A 29 10.60 -15.47 20.56
N CYS A 30 11.59 -15.94 19.80
CA CYS A 30 11.55 -17.16 18.97
C CYS A 30 10.33 -17.24 18.04
N THR A 31 9.76 -16.08 17.69
CA THR A 31 8.56 -15.96 16.90
C THR A 31 8.92 -15.70 15.44
N THR A 32 8.15 -16.28 14.52
CA THR A 32 8.39 -16.12 13.08
C THR A 32 7.39 -15.16 12.45
N ARG A 33 7.61 -14.82 11.18
CA ARG A 33 6.65 -14.07 10.36
C ARG A 33 5.30 -14.80 10.26
N ASP A 34 5.28 -16.12 10.42
CA ASP A 34 4.07 -16.94 10.34
C ASP A 34 3.07 -16.58 11.43
N LEU A 35 3.53 -16.25 12.66
CA LEU A 35 2.61 -15.83 13.72
C LEU A 35 1.78 -14.61 13.30
N TYR A 36 2.40 -13.64 12.63
CA TYR A 36 1.68 -12.45 12.17
C TYR A 36 0.62 -12.81 11.12
N ALA A 37 0.91 -13.74 10.22
CA ALA A 37 -0.08 -14.24 9.28
C ALA A 37 -1.20 -15.00 9.99
N GLU A 38 -0.87 -15.87 10.96
CA GLU A 38 -1.84 -16.62 11.78
C GLU A 38 -2.80 -15.71 12.52
N LEU A 39 -2.30 -14.61 13.11
CA LEU A 39 -3.13 -13.62 13.79
C LEU A 39 -3.98 -12.78 12.81
N SER A 40 -3.45 -12.51 11.61
CA SER A 40 -4.14 -11.66 10.62
C SER A 40 -5.27 -12.40 9.89
N GLU A 41 -5.10 -13.68 9.60
CA GLU A 41 -6.07 -14.48 8.84
C GLU A 41 -7.51 -14.46 9.41
N PRO A 42 -7.76 -14.73 10.70
CA PRO A 42 -9.13 -14.71 11.23
C PRO A 42 -9.77 -13.32 11.13
N ILE A 43 -8.99 -12.24 11.28
CA ILE A 43 -9.47 -10.86 11.15
C ILE A 43 -9.89 -10.59 9.70
N VAL A 44 -9.05 -10.96 8.74
CA VAL A 44 -9.36 -10.78 7.30
C VAL A 44 -10.57 -11.63 6.90
N LYS A 45 -10.65 -12.90 7.35
CA LYS A 45 -11.81 -13.76 7.09
C LYS A 45 -13.10 -13.17 7.65
N LYS A 46 -13.04 -12.57 8.85
CA LYS A 46 -14.21 -11.88 9.41
C LYS A 46 -14.62 -10.66 8.56
N ALA A 47 -13.65 -9.91 8.06
CA ALA A 47 -13.90 -8.75 7.21
C ALA A 47 -14.51 -9.10 5.84
N VAL A 48 -14.41 -10.35 5.37
CA VAL A 48 -15.11 -10.82 4.15
C VAL A 48 -16.62 -10.68 4.29
N GLU A 49 -17.17 -10.92 5.49
CA GLU A 49 -18.61 -10.78 5.76
C GLU A 49 -19.11 -9.34 5.63
N TRP A 50 -18.18 -8.37 5.63
CA TRP A 50 -18.47 -6.94 5.51
C TRP A 50 -18.31 -6.43 4.06
N GLN A 51 -17.95 -7.32 3.13
CA GLN A 51 -17.87 -6.96 1.72
C GLN A 51 -19.27 -6.87 1.10
N ASP A 52 -19.61 -5.72 0.50
CA ASP A 52 -20.84 -5.56 -0.27
C ASP A 52 -20.74 -6.17 -1.69
N ASP A 53 -21.84 -6.18 -2.42
CA ASP A 53 -21.90 -6.72 -3.79
C ASP A 53 -20.97 -6.00 -4.79
N THR A 54 -20.55 -4.77 -4.47
CA THR A 54 -19.63 -3.97 -5.29
C THR A 54 -18.15 -4.22 -4.98
N GLY A 55 -17.87 -4.95 -3.89
CA GLY A 55 -16.53 -5.23 -3.39
C GLY A 55 -16.04 -4.25 -2.32
N ARG A 56 -16.88 -3.35 -1.80
CA ARG A 56 -16.50 -2.42 -0.73
C ARG A 56 -16.58 -3.08 0.62
N ILE A 57 -15.69 -2.70 1.54
CA ILE A 57 -15.78 -3.11 2.94
C ILE A 57 -16.59 -2.08 3.71
N ILE A 58 -17.78 -2.48 4.14
CA ILE A 58 -18.75 -1.63 4.83
C ILE A 58 -18.65 -1.87 6.33
N ASP A 59 -18.54 -0.81 7.11
CA ASP A 59 -18.57 -0.94 8.57
C ASP A 59 -19.91 -1.53 9.01
N PRO A 60 -19.94 -2.65 9.76
CA PRO A 60 -21.18 -3.35 10.09
C PRO A 60 -22.05 -2.62 11.12
N ILE A 61 -21.53 -1.56 11.77
CA ILE A 61 -22.27 -0.76 12.75
C ILE A 61 -22.69 0.59 12.14
N LEU A 62 -21.82 1.24 11.39
CA LEU A 62 -22.09 2.53 10.76
C LEU A 62 -22.80 2.41 9.40
N GLU A 63 -22.83 1.21 8.82
CA GLU A 63 -23.44 0.89 7.51
C GLU A 63 -22.88 1.74 6.36
N VAL A 64 -21.64 2.22 6.51
CA VAL A 64 -20.92 3.00 5.49
C VAL A 64 -19.48 2.53 5.40
N GLU A 65 -18.86 2.73 4.24
CA GLU A 65 -17.42 2.53 4.12
C GLU A 65 -16.69 3.60 4.94
N THR A 66 -15.86 3.17 5.90
CA THR A 66 -15.01 4.07 6.68
C THR A 66 -13.71 4.35 5.93
N SER A 67 -13.03 5.44 6.33
CA SER A 67 -11.83 5.93 5.66
C SER A 67 -10.80 4.82 5.41
N THR A 68 -10.48 4.59 4.14
CA THR A 68 -9.49 3.61 3.65
C THR A 68 -9.84 2.13 3.90
N ALA A 69 -11.05 1.78 4.34
CA ALA A 69 -11.39 0.40 4.70
C ALA A 69 -11.14 -0.61 3.56
N THR A 70 -11.66 -0.35 2.36
CA THR A 70 -11.50 -1.26 1.22
C THR A 70 -10.04 -1.44 0.77
N PRO A 71 -9.22 -0.39 0.53
CA PRO A 71 -7.82 -0.60 0.17
C PRO A 71 -7.03 -1.31 1.28
N ARG A 72 -7.28 -1.01 2.56
CA ARG A 72 -6.60 -1.71 3.68
C ARG A 72 -6.93 -3.20 3.70
N PHE A 73 -8.18 -3.57 3.42
CA PHE A 73 -8.57 -4.97 3.25
C PHE A 73 -7.84 -5.64 2.09
N VAL A 74 -7.73 -4.96 0.93
CA VAL A 74 -6.97 -5.46 -0.24
C VAL A 74 -5.51 -5.74 0.14
N GLY A 75 -4.86 -4.83 0.86
CA GLY A 75 -3.49 -5.02 1.30
C GLY A 75 -3.33 -6.21 2.24
N ALA A 76 -4.18 -6.30 3.27
CA ALA A 76 -4.14 -7.37 4.25
C ALA A 76 -4.39 -8.75 3.63
N LEU A 77 -5.45 -8.88 2.82
CA LEU A 77 -5.76 -10.12 2.13
C LEU A 77 -4.72 -10.46 1.03
N GLY A 78 -4.21 -9.45 0.33
CA GLY A 78 -3.14 -9.60 -0.64
C GLY A 78 -1.86 -10.17 -0.03
N PHE A 79 -1.46 -9.71 1.17
CA PHE A 79 -0.33 -10.30 1.89
C PHE A 79 -0.57 -11.78 2.22
N LEU A 80 -1.75 -12.14 2.74
CA LEU A 80 -2.07 -13.53 3.05
C LEU A 80 -2.02 -14.43 1.79
N ILE A 81 -2.58 -13.96 0.67
CA ILE A 81 -2.54 -14.68 -0.62
C ILE A 81 -1.10 -14.89 -1.09
N ARG A 82 -0.22 -13.90 -0.92
CA ARG A 82 1.20 -14.02 -1.30
C ARG A 82 1.97 -15.01 -0.43
N GLU A 83 1.60 -15.15 0.84
CA GLU A 83 2.14 -16.16 1.75
C GLU A 83 1.46 -17.54 1.57
N GLY A 84 0.65 -17.72 0.52
CA GLY A 84 -0.01 -19.00 0.19
C GLY A 84 -1.24 -19.32 1.05
N ARG A 85 -1.78 -18.33 1.77
CA ARG A 85 -2.97 -18.46 2.64
C ARG A 85 -4.18 -17.78 2.01
N CYS A 86 -5.39 -18.12 2.45
CA CYS A 86 -6.63 -17.51 1.95
C CYS A 86 -6.78 -17.54 0.42
N LEU A 87 -6.28 -18.59 -0.24
CA LEU A 87 -6.32 -18.72 -1.71
C LEU A 87 -7.76 -18.91 -2.24
N ASP A 88 -8.66 -19.37 -1.38
CA ASP A 88 -10.11 -19.42 -1.61
C ASP A 88 -10.76 -18.03 -1.71
N LEU A 89 -10.07 -16.97 -1.24
CA LEU A 89 -10.57 -15.59 -1.22
C LEU A 89 -9.99 -14.70 -2.33
N VAL A 90 -9.37 -15.30 -3.36
CA VAL A 90 -8.79 -14.54 -4.51
C VAL A 90 -9.84 -13.66 -5.19
N ASP A 91 -11.04 -14.18 -5.46
CA ASP A 91 -12.10 -13.42 -6.13
C ASP A 91 -12.65 -12.30 -5.24
N VAL A 92 -12.74 -12.53 -3.94
CA VAL A 92 -13.12 -11.52 -2.94
C VAL A 92 -12.13 -10.36 -2.96
N CYS A 93 -10.82 -10.66 -2.93
CA CYS A 93 -9.77 -9.65 -3.02
C CYS A 93 -9.82 -8.88 -4.35
N ALA A 94 -10.04 -9.58 -5.47
CA ALA A 94 -10.11 -8.98 -6.80
C ALA A 94 -11.28 -7.99 -6.96
N LYS A 95 -12.44 -8.26 -6.33
CA LYS A 95 -13.56 -7.31 -6.27
C LYS A 95 -13.17 -6.03 -5.54
N SER A 96 -12.62 -6.14 -4.34
CA SER A 96 -12.15 -4.97 -3.56
C SER A 96 -11.03 -4.20 -4.27
N MET A 97 -10.08 -4.91 -4.89
CA MET A 97 -9.00 -4.30 -5.68
C MET A 97 -9.56 -3.50 -6.87
N THR A 98 -10.58 -4.03 -7.54
CA THR A 98 -11.22 -3.39 -8.68
C THR A 98 -11.91 -2.09 -8.30
N VAL A 99 -12.65 -2.08 -7.19
CA VAL A 99 -13.37 -0.88 -6.77
C VAL A 99 -12.41 0.16 -6.17
N ALA A 100 -11.46 -0.24 -5.33
CA ALA A 100 -10.52 0.69 -4.71
C ALA A 100 -9.54 1.31 -5.72
N SER A 101 -9.09 0.56 -6.74
CA SER A 101 -8.28 1.12 -7.84
C SER A 101 -9.07 2.13 -8.68
N LYS A 102 -10.37 1.90 -8.90
CA LYS A 102 -11.24 2.87 -9.59
C LYS A 102 -11.39 4.14 -8.76
N ASP A 103 -11.59 4.02 -7.46
CA ASP A 103 -11.78 5.15 -6.56
C ASP A 103 -10.51 6.01 -6.48
N LEU A 104 -9.34 5.39 -6.37
CA LEU A 104 -8.04 6.10 -6.45
C LEU A 104 -7.87 6.82 -7.79
N TYR A 105 -8.06 6.12 -8.92
CA TYR A 105 -7.90 6.70 -10.26
C TYR A 105 -8.79 7.94 -10.48
N ASN A 106 -9.99 7.93 -9.89
CA ASN A 106 -10.95 9.04 -10.02
C ASN A 106 -10.83 10.09 -8.90
N ALA A 107 -9.92 9.93 -7.94
CA ALA A 107 -9.85 10.75 -6.72
C ALA A 107 -9.65 12.26 -6.99
N SER A 108 -9.00 12.62 -8.11
CA SER A 108 -8.86 14.01 -8.54
C SER A 108 -10.19 14.69 -8.89
N LYS A 109 -11.20 13.91 -9.30
CA LYS A 109 -12.55 14.40 -9.68
C LYS A 109 -13.60 14.06 -8.62
N ARG A 110 -13.39 12.97 -7.88
CA ARG A 110 -14.27 12.45 -6.83
C ARG A 110 -13.42 12.16 -5.60
N PRO A 111 -13.17 13.17 -4.74
CA PRO A 111 -12.26 13.02 -3.62
C PRO A 111 -12.63 11.85 -2.72
N VAL A 112 -11.60 11.10 -2.31
CA VAL A 112 -11.70 10.02 -1.33
C VAL A 112 -10.87 10.38 -0.10
N SER A 113 -11.16 9.76 1.03
CA SER A 113 -10.38 9.97 2.26
C SER A 113 -9.05 9.23 2.21
N GLY A 114 -7.95 9.95 2.44
CA GLY A 114 -6.60 9.37 2.55
C GLY A 114 -6.12 8.59 1.32
N PRO A 115 -6.19 9.15 0.09
CA PRO A 115 -5.71 8.47 -1.12
C PRO A 115 -4.22 8.07 -1.06
N GLU A 116 -3.40 8.74 -0.25
CA GLU A 116 -2.00 8.42 -0.01
C GLU A 116 -1.78 7.02 0.60
N PHE A 117 -2.81 6.50 1.29
CA PHE A 117 -2.77 5.18 1.90
C PHE A 117 -3.17 4.06 0.94
N TYR A 118 -3.75 4.38 -0.23
CA TYR A 118 -4.30 3.38 -1.14
C TYR A 118 -3.18 2.61 -1.87
N VAL A 119 -2.24 3.33 -2.47
CA VAL A 119 -1.33 2.77 -3.48
C VAL A 119 -0.52 1.57 -2.98
N LYS A 120 0.07 1.66 -1.78
CA LYS A 120 0.86 0.56 -1.24
C LYS A 120 0.02 -0.72 -1.08
N GLU A 121 -1.23 -0.57 -0.63
CA GLU A 121 -2.13 -1.68 -0.39
C GLU A 121 -2.60 -2.28 -1.72
N LEU A 122 -2.90 -1.42 -2.70
CA LEU A 122 -3.30 -1.83 -4.05
C LEU A 122 -2.16 -2.49 -4.83
N ILE A 123 -0.90 -2.08 -4.63
CA ILE A 123 0.25 -2.77 -5.23
C ILE A 123 0.43 -4.15 -4.61
N VAL A 124 0.27 -4.30 -3.29
CA VAL A 124 0.29 -5.61 -2.65
C VAL A 124 -0.81 -6.51 -3.22
N GLY A 125 -2.03 -5.98 -3.38
CA GLY A 125 -3.14 -6.66 -4.04
C GLY A 125 -2.81 -7.05 -5.48
N TYR A 126 -2.31 -6.12 -6.30
CA TYR A 126 -1.87 -6.37 -7.67
C TYR A 126 -0.86 -7.53 -7.75
N LEU A 127 0.19 -7.50 -6.92
CA LEU A 127 1.21 -8.55 -6.90
C LEU A 127 0.66 -9.91 -6.44
N ALA A 128 -0.35 -9.91 -5.57
CA ALA A 128 -1.01 -11.13 -5.12
C ALA A 128 -1.90 -11.76 -6.21
N LEU A 129 -2.50 -10.92 -7.06
CA LEU A 129 -3.60 -11.31 -7.94
C LEU A 129 -3.22 -11.43 -9.41
N LYS A 130 -2.21 -10.70 -9.90
CA LYS A 130 -1.93 -10.56 -11.35
C LYS A 130 -1.76 -11.88 -12.11
N ASP A 131 -1.25 -12.92 -11.45
CA ASP A 131 -1.04 -14.25 -12.04
C ASP A 131 -2.18 -15.24 -11.70
N LYS A 132 -3.26 -14.76 -11.07
CA LYS A 132 -4.39 -15.56 -10.58
C LYS A 132 -5.74 -15.14 -11.17
N VAL A 133 -5.80 -13.99 -11.83
CA VAL A 133 -7.04 -13.44 -12.41
C VAL A 133 -6.92 -13.26 -13.92
N LYS A 134 -8.04 -12.92 -14.57
CA LYS A 134 -8.07 -12.63 -16.01
C LYS A 134 -7.16 -11.45 -16.35
N LYS A 135 -6.41 -11.57 -17.44
CA LYS A 135 -5.53 -10.50 -17.96
C LYS A 135 -6.24 -9.15 -18.12
N SER A 136 -7.51 -9.14 -18.54
CA SER A 136 -8.30 -7.91 -18.66
C SER A 136 -8.45 -7.12 -17.35
N LEU A 137 -8.49 -7.80 -16.20
CA LEU A 137 -8.51 -7.14 -14.89
C LEU A 137 -7.14 -6.55 -14.56
N VAL A 138 -6.08 -7.30 -14.88
CA VAL A 138 -4.69 -6.87 -14.68
C VAL A 138 -4.41 -5.60 -15.49
N ASP A 139 -4.69 -5.61 -16.78
CA ASP A 139 -4.47 -4.47 -17.68
C ASP A 139 -5.25 -3.22 -17.20
N MET A 140 -6.49 -3.42 -16.72
CA MET A 140 -7.31 -2.36 -16.13
C MET A 140 -6.70 -1.79 -14.85
N TRP A 141 -6.17 -2.63 -13.95
CA TRP A 141 -5.52 -2.17 -12.73
C TRP A 141 -4.19 -1.46 -13.01
N GLU A 142 -3.38 -1.98 -13.94
CA GLU A 142 -2.13 -1.35 -14.37
C GLU A 142 -2.39 0.06 -14.92
N HIS A 143 -3.39 0.22 -15.79
CA HIS A 143 -3.83 1.53 -16.25
C HIS A 143 -4.25 2.43 -15.08
N ARG A 144 -5.11 1.95 -14.18
CA ARG A 144 -5.61 2.77 -13.05
C ARG A 144 -4.55 3.15 -12.03
N LEU A 145 -3.56 2.30 -11.82
CA LEU A 145 -2.45 2.58 -10.90
C LEU A 145 -1.37 3.45 -11.55
N GLY A 146 -1.19 3.33 -12.87
CA GLY A 146 -0.15 4.01 -13.62
C GLY A 146 -0.52 5.38 -14.17
N ASP A 147 -1.79 5.60 -14.51
CA ASP A 147 -2.25 6.75 -15.30
C ASP A 147 -3.04 7.78 -14.47
N TYR A 148 -2.43 8.30 -13.41
CA TYR A 148 -2.97 9.48 -12.72
C TYR A 148 -1.85 10.40 -12.22
N ASP A 149 -2.19 11.67 -12.08
CA ASP A 149 -1.29 12.71 -11.56
C ASP A 149 -1.35 12.72 -10.01
N PRO A 150 -0.24 12.40 -9.32
CA PRO A 150 -0.17 12.45 -7.86
C PRO A 150 -0.54 13.81 -7.26
N GLU A 151 -0.15 14.93 -7.89
CA GLU A 151 -0.43 16.29 -7.41
C GLU A 151 -1.93 16.60 -7.43
N LYS A 152 -2.66 16.04 -8.40
CA LYS A 152 -4.12 16.21 -8.46
C LYS A 152 -4.87 15.21 -7.60
N THR A 153 -4.27 14.05 -7.35
CA THR A 153 -4.95 12.91 -6.71
C THR A 153 -4.83 12.95 -5.19
N TYR A 154 -3.63 13.18 -4.66
CA TYR A 154 -3.40 13.16 -3.22
C TYR A 154 -3.90 14.43 -2.53
N ALA A 155 -4.25 14.33 -1.26
CA ALA A 155 -4.70 15.44 -0.44
C ALA A 155 -3.51 16.25 0.10
N ALA A 156 -2.46 15.58 0.57
CA ALA A 156 -1.26 16.17 1.18
C ALA A 156 -0.14 16.35 0.16
N VAL A 157 -0.26 17.38 -0.67
CA VAL A 157 0.66 17.70 -1.78
C VAL A 157 0.93 19.21 -1.90
N PHE A 158 2.11 19.57 -2.41
CA PHE A 158 2.60 20.94 -2.57
C PHE A 158 1.67 21.81 -3.43
N SER A 159 0.98 21.23 -4.42
CA SER A 159 -0.01 21.99 -5.21
C SER A 159 -1.28 22.37 -4.44
N LYS A 160 -1.56 21.72 -3.29
CA LYS A 160 -2.79 21.92 -2.51
C LYS A 160 -2.56 22.53 -1.12
N MET A 161 -1.33 22.50 -0.63
CA MET A 161 -0.97 23.07 0.66
C MET A 161 0.49 23.49 0.72
N ASN A 162 0.80 24.35 1.69
CA ASN A 162 2.18 24.73 1.99
C ASN A 162 3.03 23.46 2.25
N PRO A 163 4.23 23.32 1.64
CA PRO A 163 5.14 22.19 1.84
C PRO A 163 5.34 21.80 3.32
N ASP A 164 5.50 22.78 4.21
CA ASP A 164 5.73 22.55 5.65
C ASP A 164 4.52 21.89 6.35
N LYS A 165 3.34 21.90 5.71
CA LYS A 165 2.10 21.28 6.22
C LYS A 165 1.83 19.89 5.69
N VAL A 166 2.60 19.42 4.70
CA VAL A 166 2.39 18.11 4.06
C VAL A 166 2.63 16.94 5.04
N ARG A 167 3.37 17.16 6.13
CA ARG A 167 3.54 16.24 7.28
C ARG A 167 3.87 14.79 6.85
N ASN A 168 3.69 13.83 7.74
CA ASN A 168 3.97 12.41 7.51
C ASN A 168 3.02 11.73 6.50
N VAL A 169 1.94 12.39 6.07
CA VAL A 169 0.99 11.81 5.12
C VAL A 169 1.64 11.59 3.76
N CYS A 170 2.53 12.51 3.32
CA CYS A 170 3.26 12.31 2.07
C CYS A 170 4.18 11.10 2.08
N THR A 171 4.71 10.67 3.23
CA THR A 171 5.58 9.49 3.31
C THR A 171 4.87 8.24 2.80
N PHE A 172 3.55 8.13 3.02
CA PHE A 172 2.74 7.03 2.48
C PHE A 172 2.57 7.12 0.97
N ALA A 173 2.34 8.34 0.44
CA ALA A 173 2.31 8.58 -0.99
C ALA A 173 3.66 8.20 -1.64
N LEU A 174 4.78 8.65 -1.07
CA LEU A 174 6.12 8.36 -1.58
C LEU A 174 6.44 6.87 -1.57
N ALA A 175 6.05 6.14 -0.52
CA ALA A 175 6.20 4.69 -0.47
C ALA A 175 5.40 4.01 -1.59
N GLY A 176 4.15 4.44 -1.81
CA GLY A 176 3.30 3.93 -2.88
C GLY A 176 3.85 4.22 -4.28
N GLU A 177 4.20 5.49 -4.55
CA GLU A 177 4.78 5.92 -5.82
C GLU A 177 6.12 5.22 -6.10
N GLY A 178 6.97 5.08 -5.09
CA GLY A 178 8.24 4.34 -5.19
C GLY A 178 8.04 2.88 -5.55
N LEU A 179 7.01 2.22 -4.99
CA LEU A 179 6.63 0.86 -5.38
C LEU A 179 6.13 0.80 -6.83
N LYS A 180 5.32 1.76 -7.29
CA LYS A 180 4.89 1.80 -8.70
C LYS A 180 6.09 1.94 -9.64
N LEU A 181 7.03 2.83 -9.33
CA LEU A 181 8.27 3.00 -10.09
C LEU A 181 9.09 1.70 -10.11
N TYR A 182 9.25 1.06 -8.95
CA TYR A 182 10.00 -0.20 -8.83
C TYR A 182 9.41 -1.34 -9.68
N TYR A 183 8.09 -1.44 -9.75
CA TYR A 183 7.38 -2.45 -10.55
C TYR A 183 7.07 -2.02 -11.98
N GLY A 184 7.53 -0.83 -12.42
CA GLY A 184 7.32 -0.34 -13.78
C GLY A 184 5.87 0.05 -14.10
N LEU A 185 5.07 0.39 -13.08
CA LEU A 185 3.66 0.80 -13.24
C LEU A 185 3.52 2.30 -13.54
N SER A 186 4.50 3.13 -13.19
CA SER A 186 4.46 4.59 -13.43
C SER A 186 5.86 5.19 -13.49
N GLU A 187 5.99 6.37 -14.11
CA GLU A 187 7.26 7.12 -14.25
C GLU A 187 7.34 8.33 -13.30
N ASN A 188 6.80 8.22 -12.09
CA ASN A 188 6.66 9.34 -11.14
C ASN A 188 7.93 9.68 -10.33
N ALA A 189 9.12 9.48 -10.91
CA ALA A 189 10.39 9.72 -10.24
C ALA A 189 10.55 11.19 -9.81
N GLU A 190 10.13 12.14 -10.64
CA GLU A 190 10.21 13.58 -10.32
C GLU A 190 9.39 13.94 -9.08
N PHE A 191 8.16 13.41 -8.97
CA PHE A 191 7.31 13.60 -7.79
C PHE A 191 8.01 13.06 -6.54
N ILE A 192 8.58 11.86 -6.61
CA ILE A 192 9.26 11.23 -5.48
C ILE A 192 10.45 12.07 -5.01
N GLU A 193 11.35 12.42 -5.93
CA GLU A 193 12.58 13.17 -5.63
C GLU A 193 12.28 14.55 -5.05
N ARG A 194 11.30 15.27 -5.61
CA ARG A 194 10.91 16.60 -5.12
C ARG A 194 10.45 16.58 -3.67
N TYR A 195 9.65 15.59 -3.29
CA TYR A 195 9.11 15.50 -1.93
C TYR A 195 10.12 14.93 -0.94
N LEU A 196 10.89 13.91 -1.33
CA LEU A 196 12.00 13.41 -0.51
C LEU A 196 13.02 14.52 -0.23
N GLY A 197 13.36 15.33 -1.24
CA GLY A 197 14.27 16.45 -1.08
C GLY A 197 13.80 17.50 -0.06
N HIS A 198 12.48 17.67 0.12
CA HIS A 198 11.93 18.54 1.17
C HIS A 198 11.90 17.85 2.54
N GLN A 199 11.59 16.56 2.61
CA GLN A 199 11.52 15.81 3.88
C GLN A 199 12.90 15.57 4.53
N LEU A 200 13.99 15.72 3.78
CA LEU A 200 15.36 15.54 4.25
C LEU A 200 16.07 16.85 4.63
N GLN A 201 15.39 17.99 4.52
CA GLN A 201 15.87 19.30 4.97
C GLN A 201 15.53 19.53 6.44
#